data_AF-A0A1B6DKS8-F1
#
_entry.id   AF-A0A1B6DKS8-F1
#
_cell.length_a   1.000
_cell.length_b   1.000
_cell.length_c   1.000
_cell.angle_alpha   90.00
_cell.angle_beta   90.00
_cell.angle_gamma   90.00
#
_symmetry.space_group_name_H-M   'P 1'
#
loop_
_entity.id
_entity.type
_entity.pdbx_description
1 polymer ?
#
loop_
_entity_poly.entity_id
_entity_poly.type
_entity_poly.pdbx_seq_one_letter_code
_entity_poly.pdbx_strand_id
1 'polypeptide(L)'
;HLPGVKGNARTCKTAVDCWHNLFNDEILEIIVKYTNQYINIIRDNFSRERDIKPTDVIELRALIGLLYLAGAYRANRQSLEELWGREGDGVEKFSLVMNIKRF
;
A
#
# COMPACT_ATOMS: atom_id res chain seq x y z
N HIS A 1 12.57 -3.27 36.37
CA HIS A 1 11.69 -3.76 35.29
C HIS A 1 12.55 -3.91 34.05
N LEU A 2 12.65 -5.11 33.45
CA LEU A 2 13.42 -5.29 32.21
C LEU A 2 12.66 -4.65 31.02
N PRO A 3 13.37 -4.07 30.04
CA PRO A 3 12.73 -3.53 28.84
C PRO A 3 12.09 -4.66 28.02
N GLY A 4 10.89 -4.42 27.50
CA GLY A 4 10.17 -5.40 26.69
C GLY A 4 8.85 -4.86 26.15
N VAL A 5 8.31 -5.55 25.14
CA VAL A 5 7.03 -5.21 24.51
C VAL A 5 5.88 -5.34 25.52
N LYS A 6 4.85 -4.48 25.36
CA LYS A 6 3.70 -4.37 26.27
C LYS A 6 2.40 -4.67 25.52
N GLY A 7 1.38 -5.07 26.27
CA GLY A 7 0.03 -5.31 25.74
C GLY A 7 0.00 -6.38 24.64
N ASN A 8 -0.81 -6.12 23.61
CA ASN A 8 -1.08 -7.04 22.49
C ASN A 8 0.19 -7.42 21.69
N ALA A 9 1.23 -6.58 21.72
CA ALA A 9 2.50 -6.88 21.07
C ALA A 9 3.25 -8.08 21.70
N ARG A 10 2.90 -8.51 22.92
CA ARG A 10 3.49 -9.70 23.56
C ARG A 10 3.08 -11.01 22.91
N THR A 11 1.92 -11.05 22.27
CA THR A 11 1.35 -12.28 21.69
C THR A 11 1.58 -12.40 20.19
N CYS A 12 2.16 -11.37 19.56
CA CYS A 12 2.48 -11.38 18.14
C CYS A 12 3.56 -12.42 17.82
N LYS A 13 3.34 -13.22 16.78
CA LYS A 13 4.27 -14.28 16.36
C LYS A 13 4.92 -13.97 15.01
N THR A 14 4.29 -13.12 14.21
CA THR A 14 4.77 -12.76 12.88
C THR A 14 4.99 -11.25 12.77
N ALA A 15 5.81 -10.84 11.79
CA ALA A 15 5.98 -9.44 11.45
C ALA A 15 4.66 -8.77 11.06
N VAL A 16 3.75 -9.53 10.43
CA VAL A 16 2.41 -9.08 10.06
C VAL A 16 1.56 -8.85 11.31
N ASP A 17 1.61 -9.73 12.31
CA ASP A 17 0.89 -9.53 13.58
C ASP A 17 1.37 -8.26 14.28
N CYS A 18 2.69 -8.05 14.31
CA CYS A 18 3.29 -6.82 14.86
C CYS A 18 2.83 -5.59 14.08
N TRP A 19 2.77 -5.68 12.75
CA TRP A 19 2.35 -4.57 11.89
C TRP A 19 0.90 -4.15 12.16
N HIS A 20 -0.02 -5.09 12.39
CA HIS A 20 -1.41 -4.78 12.75
C HIS A 20 -1.55 -4.05 14.10
N ASN A 21 -0.53 -4.08 14.97
CA ASN A 21 -0.52 -3.25 16.18
C ASN A 21 -0.16 -1.78 15.89
N LEU A 22 0.49 -1.51 14.76
CA LEU A 22 0.86 -0.16 14.32
C LEU A 22 -0.22 0.43 13.39
N PHE A 23 -0.72 -0.39 12.48
CA PHE A 23 -1.80 -0.07 11.54
C PHE A 23 -2.94 -1.05 11.76
N ASN A 24 -3.82 -0.71 12.69
CA ASN A 24 -5.01 -1.52 12.97
C ASN A 24 -6.09 -1.30 11.89
N ASP A 25 -7.12 -2.14 11.90
CA ASP A 25 -8.18 -2.08 10.89
C ASP A 25 -8.93 -0.75 10.92
N GLU A 26 -9.13 -0.14 12.08
CA GLU A 26 -9.79 1.16 12.20
C GLU A 26 -9.04 2.27 11.43
N ILE A 27 -7.70 2.32 11.57
CA ILE A 27 -6.87 3.27 10.82
C ILE A 27 -7.00 3.01 9.31
N LEU A 28 -6.95 1.75 8.89
CA LEU A 28 -7.04 1.39 7.47
C LEU A 28 -8.40 1.76 6.88
N GLU A 29 -9.49 1.48 7.60
CA GLU A 29 -10.86 1.83 7.20
C GLU A 29 -11.06 3.35 7.11
N ILE A 30 -10.45 4.13 8.03
CA ILE A 30 -10.46 5.59 7.95
C ILE A 30 -9.78 6.09 6.67
N ILE A 31 -8.62 5.53 6.33
CA ILE A 31 -7.89 5.89 5.10
C ILE A 31 -8.74 5.53 3.88
N VAL A 32 -9.27 4.32 3.81
CA VAL A 32 -10.14 3.86 2.71
C VAL A 32 -11.35 4.78 2.54
N LYS A 33 -12.03 5.11 3.64
CA LYS A 33 -13.21 6.01 3.63
C LYS A 33 -12.89 7.35 2.99
N TYR A 34 -11.85 8.04 3.46
CA TYR A 34 -11.54 9.38 2.97
C TYR A 34 -10.91 9.36 1.58
N THR A 35 -10.12 8.34 1.24
CA THR A 35 -9.64 8.14 -0.13
C THR A 35 -10.80 7.91 -1.10
N ASN A 36 -11.80 7.11 -0.73
CA ASN A 36 -12.99 6.88 -1.55
C ASN A 36 -13.86 8.13 -1.72
N GLN A 37 -13.95 8.98 -0.69
CA GLN A 37 -14.58 10.29 -0.84
C GLN A 37 -13.86 11.15 -1.89
N TYR A 38 -12.52 11.18 -1.86
CA TYR A 38 -11.74 11.91 -2.85
C TYR A 38 -11.86 11.32 -4.26
N ILE A 39 -11.81 10.00 -4.40
CA ILE A 39 -12.03 9.27 -5.66
C ILE A 39 -13.36 9.69 -6.31
N ASN A 40 -14.43 9.78 -5.52
CA ASN A 40 -15.73 10.20 -6.02
C ASN A 40 -15.75 11.66 -6.49
N ILE A 41 -14.98 12.55 -5.86
CA ILE A 41 -14.87 13.96 -6.27
C ILE A 41 -14.18 14.10 -7.63
N ILE A 42 -13.12 13.32 -7.87
CA ILE A 42 -12.31 13.44 -9.09
C ILE A 42 -12.73 12.48 -10.20
N ARG A 43 -13.73 11.61 -9.97
CA ARG A 43 -14.13 10.53 -10.88
C ARG A 43 -14.37 11.01 -12.31
N ASP A 44 -15.05 12.14 -12.47
CA ASP A 44 -15.44 12.67 -13.79
C ASP A 44 -14.25 13.18 -14.61
N ASN A 45 -13.07 13.36 -13.98
CA ASN A 45 -11.84 13.74 -14.68
C ASN A 45 -11.20 12.56 -15.42
N PHE A 46 -11.68 11.32 -15.20
CA PHE A 46 -11.11 10.12 -15.79
C PHE A 46 -11.99 9.60 -16.91
N SER A 47 -11.40 9.38 -18.07
CA SER A 47 -12.08 8.75 -19.22
C SER A 47 -12.32 7.25 -19.02
N ARG A 48 -11.56 6.61 -18.12
CA ARG A 48 -11.63 5.17 -17.87
C ARG A 48 -12.02 4.90 -16.43
N GLU A 49 -13.21 4.37 -16.23
CA GLU A 49 -13.74 4.02 -14.90
C GLU A 49 -12.78 3.12 -14.10
N ARG A 50 -12.09 2.19 -14.77
CA ARG A 50 -11.17 1.25 -14.12
C ARG A 50 -9.97 1.91 -13.43
N ASP A 51 -9.59 3.11 -13.86
CA ASP A 51 -8.45 3.84 -13.29
C ASP A 51 -8.88 4.59 -12.00
N ILE A 52 -10.19 4.77 -11.79
CA ILE A 52 -10.77 5.55 -10.67
C ILE A 52 -11.86 4.79 -9.88
N LYS A 53 -11.68 3.48 -9.73
CA LYS A 53 -12.54 2.65 -8.88
C LYS A 53 -12.37 2.99 -7.39
N PRO A 54 -13.40 2.80 -6.55
CA PRO A 54 -13.22 2.82 -5.11
C PRO A 54 -12.14 1.81 -4.69
N THR A 55 -11.38 2.16 -3.67
CA THR A 55 -10.38 1.30 -3.03
C THR A 55 -10.98 0.57 -1.82
N ASP A 56 -10.30 -0.46 -1.37
CA ASP A 56 -10.61 -1.23 -0.17
C ASP A 56 -9.35 -1.45 0.69
N VAL A 57 -9.53 -2.09 1.85
CA VAL A 57 -8.41 -2.35 2.77
C VAL A 57 -7.38 -3.30 2.16
N ILE A 58 -7.78 -4.20 1.26
CA ILE A 58 -6.88 -5.15 0.60
C ILE A 58 -5.96 -4.39 -0.36
N GLU A 59 -6.52 -3.51 -1.19
CA GLU A 59 -5.77 -2.66 -2.11
C GLU A 59 -4.88 -1.66 -1.36
N LEU A 60 -5.35 -1.08 -0.25
CA LEU A 60 -4.54 -0.20 0.60
C LEU A 60 -3.35 -0.95 1.22
N ARG A 61 -3.56 -2.17 1.72
CA ARG A 61 -2.46 -3.01 2.23
C ARG A 61 -1.47 -3.37 1.13
N ALA A 62 -1.95 -3.63 -0.08
CA ALA A 62 -1.11 -3.89 -1.25
C ALA A 62 -0.26 -2.66 -1.61
N LEU A 63 -0.84 -1.46 -1.62
CA LEU A 63 -0.13 -0.19 -1.81
C LEU A 63 0.98 0.01 -0.77
N ILE A 64 0.66 -0.17 0.51
CA ILE A 64 1.66 -0.04 1.60
C ILE A 64 2.78 -1.08 1.43
N GLY A 65 2.44 -2.31 1.03
CA GLY A 65 3.42 -3.35 0.72
C GLY A 65 4.39 -2.93 -0.40
N LEU A 66 3.89 -2.29 -1.46
CA LEU A 66 4.73 -1.75 -2.53
C LEU A 66 5.61 -0.59 -2.05
N LEU A 67 5.10 0.28 -1.18
CA LEU A 67 5.90 1.36 -0.58
C LEU A 67 7.05 0.82 0.28
N TYR A 68 6.80 -0.23 1.07
CA TYR A 68 7.85 -0.90 1.84
C TYR A 68 8.86 -1.60 0.94
N LEU A 69 8.40 -2.22 -0.16
CA LEU A 69 9.29 -2.85 -1.13
C LEU A 69 10.18 -1.82 -1.83
N ALA A 70 9.62 -0.67 -2.22
CA ALA A 70 10.39 0.44 -2.80
C ALA A 70 11.45 0.96 -1.82
N GLY A 71 11.09 1.12 -0.54
CA GLY A 71 12.03 1.48 0.52
C GLY A 71 13.13 0.43 0.71
N ALA A 72 12.78 -0.85 0.70
CA ALA A 72 13.73 -1.96 0.83
C ALA A 72 14.73 -2.02 -0.33
N TYR A 73 14.28 -1.72 -1.56
CA TYR A 73 15.14 -1.61 -2.73
C TYR A 73 15.92 -0.29 -2.83
N ARG A 74 15.72 0.64 -1.88
CA ARG A 74 16.29 1.99 -1.93
C ARG A 74 15.94 2.72 -3.23
N ALA A 75 14.76 2.43 -3.76
CA ALA A 75 14.25 2.93 -5.03
C ALA A 75 13.65 4.35 -4.94
N ASN A 76 13.94 5.09 -3.86
CA ASN A 76 13.35 6.42 -3.62
C ASN A 76 13.79 7.49 -4.63
N ARG A 77 14.80 7.19 -5.45
CA ARG A 77 15.28 8.05 -6.55
C ARG A 77 14.98 7.49 -7.94
N GLN A 78 14.39 6.29 -8.00
CA GLN A 78 14.02 5.66 -9.27
C GLN A 78 12.65 6.18 -9.71
N SER A 79 12.43 6.23 -11.02
CA SER A 79 11.12 6.58 -11.55
C SER A 79 10.13 5.44 -11.35
N LEU A 80 8.83 5.75 -11.40
CA LEU A 80 7.80 4.70 -11.36
C LEU A 80 7.89 3.83 -12.61
N GLU A 81 8.27 4.40 -13.76
CA GLU A 81 8.44 3.69 -15.01
C GLU A 81 9.57 2.66 -14.93
N GLU A 82 10.67 2.98 -14.25
CA GLU A 82 11.75 2.03 -13.98
C GLU A 82 11.26 0.90 -13.07
N LEU A 83 10.55 1.22 -11.99
CA LEU A 83 10.03 0.20 -11.06
C LEU A 83 8.99 -0.73 -11.70
N TRP A 84 8.15 -0.20 -12.59
CA TRP A 84 7.12 -0.94 -13.34
C TRP A 84 7.58 -1.40 -14.73
N GLY A 85 8.88 -1.29 -15.03
CA GLY A 85 9.48 -1.69 -16.29
C GLY A 85 9.15 -3.13 -16.67
N ARG A 86 8.93 -3.38 -17.96
CA ARG A 86 8.58 -4.71 -18.51
C ARG A 86 9.70 -5.34 -19.32
N GLU A 87 10.76 -4.58 -19.59
CA GLU A 87 11.85 -4.98 -20.49
C GLU A 87 13.05 -5.58 -19.72
N GLY A 88 12.77 -6.18 -18.55
CA GLY A 88 13.77 -6.84 -17.70
C GLY A 88 14.51 -5.92 -16.71
N ASP A 89 14.19 -4.64 -16.70
CA ASP A 89 14.72 -3.61 -15.81
C ASP A 89 13.84 -3.32 -14.58
N GLY A 90 12.55 -3.65 -14.67
CA GLY A 90 11.58 -3.45 -13.60
C GLY A 90 11.55 -4.53 -12.54
N VAL A 91 10.88 -4.20 -11.44
CA VAL A 91 10.63 -5.14 -10.36
C VAL A 91 9.23 -5.74 -10.56
N GLU A 92 9.21 -6.98 -11.05
CA GLU A 92 7.98 -7.70 -11.45
C GLU A 92 6.84 -7.59 -10.43
N LYS A 93 7.17 -7.71 -9.14
CA LYS A 93 6.23 -7.61 -8.01
C LYS A 93 5.37 -6.33 -8.04
N PHE A 94 5.91 -5.19 -8.47
CA PHE A 94 5.13 -3.94 -8.52
C PHE A 94 4.00 -4.04 -9.54
N SER A 95 4.32 -4.46 -10.77
CA SER A 95 3.34 -4.58 -11.85
C SER A 95 2.33 -5.72 -11.64
N LEU A 96 2.72 -6.78 -10.93
CA LEU A 96 1.84 -7.89 -10.57
C LEU A 96 0.83 -7.54 -9.48
N VAL A 97 1.20 -6.63 -8.57
CA VAL A 97 0.34 -6.23 -7.44
C VAL A 97 -0.61 -5.11 -7.84
N MET A 98 -0.11 -4.08 -8.52
CA MET A 98 -0.91 -2.90 -8.86
C MET A 98 -0.47 -2.32 -10.20
N ASN A 99 -1.41 -1.81 -11.00
CA ASN A 99 -1.06 -1.12 -12.24
C ASN A 99 -0.40 0.25 -11.93
N ILE A 100 0.60 0.67 -12.71
CA ILE A 100 1.27 1.97 -12.54
C ILE A 100 0.31 3.17 -12.55
N LYS A 101 -0.79 3.10 -13.32
CA LYS A 101 -1.81 4.18 -13.34
C LYS A 101 -2.68 4.21 -12.10
N ARG A 102 -2.70 3.11 -11.33
CA ARG A 102 -3.49 2.96 -10.11
C ARG A 102 -2.66 3.27 -8.86
N PHE A 103 -1.35 3.03 -8.91
CA PHE A 103 -0.39 3.43 -7.88
C PHE A 103 -0.27 4.95 -7.81
#